data_AF-A0A1Y3TBN2-F1
#
_entry.id   AF-A0A1Y3TBN2-F1
#
_cell.length_a   1.000
_cell.length_b   1.000
_cell.length_c   1.000
_cell.angle_alpha   90.00
_cell.angle_beta   90.00
_cell.angle_gamma   90.00
#
_symmetry.space_group_name_H-M   'P 1'
#
loop_
_entity.id
_entity.type
_entity.pdbx_description
1 polymer ?
#
loop_
_entity_poly.entity_id
_entity_poly.type
_entity_poly.pdbx_seq_one_letter_code
_entity_poly.pdbx_strand_id
1 'polypeptide(L)'
;MAKKKTPRYKKLLGFVYIGISALLIYTLGVNAYRVIGQKQQLAQLEERKAELEKEKKELSEEVELLADDDYVARYAREQYIFPDDGEEVIKLPETKK
;
A
#
# COMPACT_ATOMS: atom_id res chain seq x y z
N MET A 1 24.99 -70.51 -5.24
CA MET A 1 24.15 -69.33 -5.58
C MET A 1 25.04 -68.10 -5.71
N ALA A 2 25.21 -67.54 -6.92
CA ALA A 2 26.09 -66.40 -7.15
C ALA A 2 25.42 -65.10 -6.69
N LYS A 3 26.01 -64.39 -5.72
CA LYS A 3 25.55 -63.05 -5.31
C LYS A 3 25.79 -62.07 -6.47
N LYS A 4 24.70 -61.59 -7.09
CA LYS A 4 24.76 -60.59 -8.16
C LYS A 4 25.33 -59.29 -7.58
N LYS A 5 26.57 -58.94 -7.95
CA LYS A 5 27.24 -57.71 -7.48
C LYS A 5 26.43 -56.51 -7.98
N THR A 6 25.96 -55.66 -7.07
CA THR A 6 25.26 -54.43 -7.46
C THR A 6 26.26 -53.51 -8.15
N PRO A 7 25.92 -52.98 -9.34
CA PRO A 7 26.88 -52.21 -10.11
C PRO A 7 27.13 -50.84 -9.44
N ARG A 8 28.40 -50.40 -9.40
CA ARG A 8 28.88 -49.20 -8.67
C ARG A 8 28.08 -47.94 -8.99
N TYR A 9 27.55 -47.79 -10.22
CA TYR A 9 26.76 -46.63 -10.64
C TYR A 9 25.46 -46.45 -9.82
N LYS A 10 24.85 -47.53 -9.33
CA LYS A 10 23.62 -47.44 -8.51
C LYS A 10 23.87 -46.80 -7.14
N LYS A 11 25.09 -46.92 -6.60
CA LYS A 11 25.48 -46.25 -5.35
C LYS A 11 25.71 -44.75 -5.57
N LEU A 12 26.37 -44.38 -6.67
CA LEU A 12 26.56 -42.98 -7.06
C LEU A 12 25.22 -42.28 -7.32
N LEU A 13 24.30 -42.96 -7.99
CA LEU A 13 22.95 -42.45 -8.23
C LEU A 13 22.17 -42.19 -6.92
N GLY A 14 22.37 -43.04 -5.89
CA GLY A 14 21.80 -42.80 -4.57
C GLY A 14 22.30 -41.50 -3.92
N PHE A 15 23.59 -41.18 -4.04
CA PHE A 15 24.13 -39.90 -3.54
C PHE A 15 23.55 -38.69 -4.28
N VAL A 16 23.31 -38.82 -5.59
CA VAL A 16 22.65 -37.76 -6.38
C VAL A 16 21.23 -37.51 -5.86
N TYR A 17 20.44 -38.56 -5.60
CA TYR A 17 19.10 -38.41 -5.04
C TYR A 17 19.10 -37.80 -3.64
N ILE A 18 20.07 -38.14 -2.79
CA ILE A 18 20.22 -37.51 -1.47
C ILE A 18 20.54 -36.02 -1.62
N GLY A 19 21.42 -35.65 -2.56
CA GLY A 19 21.74 -34.25 -2.83
C GLY A 19 20.54 -33.43 -3.31
N ILE A 20 19.74 -34.01 -4.23
CA ILE A 20 18.49 -33.38 -4.71
C ILE A 20 17.49 -33.25 -3.56
N SER A 21 17.33 -34.29 -2.75
CA SER A 21 16.43 -34.27 -1.59
C SER A 21 16.84 -33.20 -0.58
N ALA A 22 18.14 -33.05 -0.29
CA ALA A 22 18.65 -32.03 0.61
C ALA A 22 18.38 -30.61 0.08
N LEU A 23 18.56 -30.38 -1.23
CA LEU A 23 18.22 -29.10 -1.86
C LEU A 23 16.72 -28.80 -1.76
N LEU A 24 15.85 -29.78 -2.01
CA LEU A 24 14.40 -29.60 -1.90
C LEU A 24 13.99 -29.24 -0.47
N ILE A 25 14.52 -29.95 0.54
CA ILE A 25 14.25 -29.65 1.95
C ILE A 25 14.73 -28.25 2.32
N TYR A 26 15.91 -27.85 1.86
CA TYR A 26 16.44 -26.50 2.10
C TYR A 26 15.53 -25.43 1.49
N THR A 27 15.12 -25.58 0.24
CA THR A 27 14.23 -24.61 -0.43
C THR A 27 12.88 -24.50 0.27
N LEU A 28 12.30 -25.62 0.72
CA LEU A 28 11.06 -25.62 1.50
C LEU A 28 11.23 -24.89 2.83
N GLY A 29 12.33 -25.11 3.55
CA GLY A 29 12.62 -24.44 4.81
C GLY A 29 12.74 -22.92 4.65
N VAL A 30 13.49 -22.47 3.64
CA VAL A 30 13.65 -21.03 3.34
C VAL A 30 12.32 -20.40 2.94
N ASN A 31 11.54 -21.07 2.10
CA ASN A 31 10.22 -20.57 1.69
C ASN A 31 9.24 -20.51 2.87
N ALA A 32 9.22 -21.52 3.74
CA ALA A 32 8.39 -21.53 4.94
C ALA A 32 8.75 -20.36 5.87
N TYR A 33 10.04 -20.13 6.11
CA TYR A 33 10.51 -19.01 6.93
C TYR A 33 10.11 -17.65 6.31
N ARG A 34 10.25 -17.50 4.99
CA ARG A 34 9.85 -16.28 4.27
C ARG A 34 8.35 -16.01 4.39
N VAL A 35 7.51 -17.03 4.23
CA VAL A 35 6.05 -16.90 4.35
C VAL A 35 5.63 -16.47 5.76
N ILE A 36 6.28 -16.99 6.80
CA ILE A 36 6.00 -16.59 8.18
C ILE A 36 6.34 -15.11 8.40
N GLY A 37 7.51 -14.66 7.94
CA GLY A 37 7.90 -13.25 8.03
C GLY A 37 6.96 -12.32 7.24
N GLN A 38 6.55 -12.72 6.03
CA GLN A 38 5.61 -11.95 5.21
C GLN A 38 4.22 -11.84 5.85
N LYS A 39 3.74 -12.88 6.54
CA LYS A 39 2.46 -12.83 7.26
C LYS A 39 2.46 -11.77 8.38
N GLN A 40 3.56 -11.64 9.11
CA GLN A 40 3.70 -10.60 10.15
C GLN A 40 3.72 -9.20 9.53
N GLN A 41 4.44 -9.02 8.43
CA GLN A 41 4.45 -7.74 7.71
C GLN A 41 3.07 -7.38 7.16
N LEU A 42 2.34 -8.35 6.60
CA LEU A 42 0.98 -8.15 6.12
C LEU A 42 0.04 -7.69 7.23
N ALA A 43 0.08 -8.34 8.40
CA ALA A 43 -0.75 -7.94 9.54
C ALA A 43 -0.46 -6.49 9.98
N GLN A 44 0.82 -6.11 10.06
CA GLN A 44 1.20 -4.72 10.38
C GLN A 44 0.78 -3.72 9.30
N LEU A 45 0.85 -4.10 8.01
CA LEU A 45 0.42 -3.26 6.91
C LEU A 45 -1.10 -3.09 6.90
N GLU A 46 -1.87 -4.14 7.21
CA GLU A 46 -3.32 -4.09 7.32
C GLU A 46 -3.76 -3.19 8.48
N GLU A 47 -3.09 -3.28 9.64
CA GLU A 47 -3.34 -2.39 10.78
C GLU A 47 -3.07 -0.93 10.42
N ARG A 48 -1.89 -0.63 9.85
CA ARG A 48 -1.56 0.73 9.40
C ARG A 48 -2.53 1.25 8.33
N LYS A 49 -2.99 0.37 7.44
CA LYS A 49 -3.97 0.74 6.42
C LYS A 49 -5.29 1.11 7.07
N ALA A 50 -5.76 0.35 8.06
CA ALA A 50 -6.98 0.66 8.79
C ALA A 50 -6.87 1.98 9.57
N GLU A 51 -5.72 2.24 10.20
CA GLU A 51 -5.43 3.53 10.86
C GLU A 51 -5.49 4.69 9.86
N LEU A 52 -4.80 4.57 8.72
CA LEU A 52 -4.80 5.60 7.67
C LEU A 52 -6.18 5.81 7.04
N GLU A 53 -6.97 4.75 6.86
CA GLU A 53 -8.36 4.88 6.37
C GLU A 53 -9.24 5.61 7.37
N LYS A 54 -9.04 5.38 8.67
CA LYS A 54 -9.73 6.10 9.73
C LYS A 54 -9.33 7.57 9.75
N GLU A 55 -8.03 7.87 9.73
CA GLU A 55 -7.49 9.23 9.68
C GLU A 55 -8.00 9.97 8.44
N LYS A 56 -7.98 9.33 7.26
CA LYS A 56 -8.54 9.90 6.04
C LYS A 56 -10.02 10.26 6.19
N LYS A 57 -10.80 9.40 6.85
CA LYS A 57 -12.22 9.65 7.07
C LYS A 57 -12.43 10.83 8.03
N GLU A 58 -11.71 10.87 9.13
CA GLU A 58 -11.75 11.98 10.09
C GLU A 58 -11.36 13.31 9.43
N LEU A 59 -10.25 13.34 8.68
CA LEU A 59 -9.84 14.53 7.92
C LEU A 59 -10.84 14.89 6.83
N SER A 60 -11.50 13.92 6.18
CA SER A 60 -12.52 14.21 5.18
C SER A 60 -13.76 14.84 5.80
N GLU A 61 -14.20 14.36 6.96
CA GLU A 61 -15.30 14.95 7.72
C GLU A 61 -14.91 16.35 8.22
N GLU A 62 -13.66 16.53 8.67
CA GLU A 62 -13.14 17.84 9.08
C GLU A 62 -13.05 18.81 7.89
N VAL A 63 -12.62 18.34 6.71
CA VAL A 63 -12.63 19.14 5.48
C VAL A 63 -14.04 19.50 5.07
N GLU A 64 -15.03 18.61 5.20
CA GLU A 64 -16.43 18.91 4.90
C GLU A 64 -17.01 19.94 5.89
N LEU A 65 -16.63 19.85 7.17
CA LEU A 65 -16.98 20.83 8.20
C LEU A 65 -16.26 22.19 8.02
N LEU A 66 -15.01 22.18 7.54
CA LEU A 66 -14.21 23.38 7.27
C LEU A 66 -14.52 24.00 5.90
N ALA A 67 -15.02 23.21 4.96
CA ALA A 67 -15.62 23.65 3.70
C ALA A 67 -17.08 24.07 3.90
N ASP A 68 -17.38 24.65 5.06
CA ASP A 68 -18.55 25.50 5.25
C ASP A 68 -18.56 26.49 4.07
N ASP A 69 -19.57 26.38 3.20
CA ASP A 69 -19.70 27.11 1.93
C ASP A 69 -19.42 28.61 2.09
N ASP A 70 -19.69 29.14 3.29
CA ASP A 70 -19.44 30.51 3.68
C ASP A 70 -17.96 30.91 3.61
N TYR A 71 -17.00 30.01 3.92
CA TYR A 71 -15.58 30.32 3.79
C TYR A 71 -15.13 30.43 2.33
N VAL A 72 -15.58 29.52 1.47
CA VAL A 72 -15.28 29.54 0.03
C VAL A 72 -15.93 30.76 -0.63
N ALA A 73 -17.19 31.05 -0.29
CA ALA A 73 -17.91 32.24 -0.74
C ALA A 73 -17.24 33.53 -0.25
N ARG A 74 -16.77 33.58 1.00
CA ARG A 74 -16.00 34.71 1.53
C ARG A 74 -14.64 34.90 0.84
N TYR A 75 -13.91 33.83 0.56
CA TYR A 75 -12.66 33.93 -0.20
C TYR A 75 -12.90 34.42 -1.63
N ALA A 76 -13.95 33.93 -2.29
CA ALA A 76 -14.36 34.40 -3.62
C ALA A 76 -14.78 35.88 -3.59
N ARG A 77 -15.47 36.33 -2.54
CA ARG A 77 -15.80 37.75 -2.31
C ARG A 77 -14.55 38.60 -2.16
N GLU A 78 -13.58 38.18 -1.35
CA GLU A 78 -12.36 38.94 -1.07
C GLU A 78 -11.40 39.00 -2.27
N GLN A 79 -11.25 37.91 -3.03
CA GLN A 79 -10.22 37.82 -4.07
C GLN A 79 -10.74 38.01 -5.50
N TYR A 80 -12.01 37.74 -5.77
CA TYR A 80 -12.57 37.69 -7.13
C TYR A 80 -13.81 38.55 -7.37
N ILE A 81 -14.21 39.37 -6.39
CA ILE A 81 -15.38 40.27 -6.46
C ILE A 81 -16.64 39.48 -6.85
N PHE A 82 -16.95 38.46 -6.06
CA PHE A 82 -18.09 37.57 -6.26
C PHE A 82 -19.36 38.14 -5.58
N PRO A 83 -20.49 38.35 -6.29
CA PRO A 83 -21.75 38.82 -5.68
C PRO A 83 -22.45 37.71 -4.87
N ASP A 84 -23.18 38.11 -3.82
CA ASP A 84 -24.14 37.25 -3.09
C ASP A 84 -25.56 37.35 -3.71
N ASP A 85 -26.47 36.48 -3.30
CA ASP A 85 -27.85 36.44 -3.79
C ASP A 85 -28.59 37.75 -3.47
N GLY A 86 -28.69 38.63 -4.48
CA GLY A 86 -29.35 39.93 -4.39
C GLY A 86 -28.41 41.15 -4.48
N GLU A 87 -27.09 40.95 -4.64
CA GLU A 87 -26.12 42.03 -4.81
C GLU A 87 -25.70 42.23 -6.28
N GLU A 88 -25.47 43.50 -6.68
CA GLU A 88 -24.96 43.85 -8.02
C GLU A 88 -23.54 44.40 -7.92
N VAL A 89 -22.58 43.68 -8.53
CA VAL A 89 -21.15 44.06 -8.50
C VAL A 89 -20.82 45.05 -9.61
N ILE A 90 -20.39 46.26 -9.23
CA ILE A 90 -19.98 47.33 -10.16
C ILE A 90 -18.45 47.49 -10.10
N LYS A 91 -17.76 47.12 -11.19
CA LYS A 91 -16.30 47.32 -11.34
C LYS A 91 -16.00 48.73 -11.77
N LEU A 92 -15.37 49.50 -10.88
CA LEU A 92 -14.91 50.85 -11.19
C LEU A 92 -13.66 50.80 -12.09
N PRO A 93 -13.53 51.70 -13.07
CA PRO A 93 -12.35 51.74 -13.92
C PRO A 93 -11.12 52.13 -13.09
N GLU A 94 -10.06 51.33 -13.18
CA GLU A 94 -8.75 51.61 -12.58
C GLU A 94 -8.24 52.95 -13.12
N THR A 95 -8.26 53.98 -12.29
CA THR A 95 -7.62 55.25 -12.63
C THR A 95 -6.11 55.05 -12.55
N LYS A 96 -5.49 54.75 -13.70
CA LYS A 96 -4.04 54.77 -13.86
C LYS A 96 -3.52 56.15 -13.43
N LYS A 97 -2.83 56.21 -12.29
CA LYS A 97 -1.93 57.33 -12.00
C LYS A 97 -0.71 57.25 -12.90
#